data_AF-A0A523JDN4-F1
#
_entry.id   AF-A0A523JDN4-F1
#
_cell.length_a   1.000
_cell.length_b   1.000
_cell.length_c   1.000
_cell.angle_alpha   90.00
_cell.angle_beta   90.00
_cell.angle_gamma   90.00
#
_symmetry.space_group_name_H-M   'P 1'
#
loop_
_entity.id
_entity.type
_entity.pdbx_description
1 polymer ?
#
loop_
_entity_poly.entity_id
_entity_poly.type
_entity_poly.pdbx_seq_one_letter_code
_entity_poly.pdbx_strand_id
1 'polypeptide(L)'
;MKILVKCILLFLFTFSVHGDVARCVRDYNEAVKERNNANGSYITAQNYLRRGKESDQRKTHKALYEKSLEWIKVAMANINQAEKMLDKVKKGGCPATLVENAGSLTQKNFTDNATYDLMKKDLEMKLSLFK
;
A
#
# COMPACT_ATOMS: atom_id res chain seq x y z
N MET A 1 13.00 -48.38 12.04
CA MET A 1 11.81 -47.53 11.80
C MET A 1 11.91 -46.08 12.28
N LYS A 2 12.68 -45.73 13.33
CA LYS A 2 12.73 -44.35 13.86
C LYS A 2 13.43 -43.30 12.95
N ILE A 3 14.33 -43.73 12.06
CA ILE A 3 15.07 -42.83 11.15
C ILE A 3 14.20 -42.39 9.97
N LEU A 4 13.41 -43.31 9.40
CA LEU A 4 12.53 -43.02 8.27
C LEU A 4 11.46 -41.96 8.62
N VAL A 5 10.93 -42.03 9.84
CA VAL A 5 9.95 -41.05 10.35
C VAL A 5 10.58 -39.66 10.52
N LYS A 6 11.85 -39.57 10.93
CA LYS A 6 12.58 -38.29 11.02
C LYS A 6 12.84 -37.68 9.64
N CYS A 7 13.17 -38.49 8.63
CA CYS A 7 13.36 -38.00 7.26
C CYS A 7 12.05 -37.51 6.63
N ILE A 8 10.93 -38.20 6.86
CA ILE A 8 9.60 -37.78 6.38
C ILE A 8 9.15 -36.48 7.06
N LEU A 9 9.41 -36.32 8.37
CA LEU A 9 9.14 -35.06 9.08
C LEU A 9 9.99 -33.91 8.57
N LEU A 10 11.29 -34.13 8.29
CA LEU A 10 12.16 -33.12 7.69
C LEU A 10 11.68 -32.68 6.29
N PHE A 11 11.17 -33.62 5.49
CA PHE A 11 10.60 -33.34 4.16
C PHE A 11 9.25 -32.59 4.25
N LEU A 12 8.41 -32.91 5.22
CA LEU A 12 7.15 -32.19 5.46
C LEU A 12 7.37 -30.78 6.02
N PHE A 13 8.41 -30.58 6.83
CA PHE A 13 8.83 -29.26 7.32
C PHE A 13 9.40 -28.38 6.22
N THR A 14 10.14 -28.93 5.24
CA THR A 14 10.63 -28.13 4.11
C THR A 14 9.51 -27.71 3.15
N PHE A 15 8.49 -28.55 2.93
CA PHE A 15 7.36 -28.20 2.06
C PHE A 15 6.46 -27.09 2.63
N SER A 16 6.28 -27.02 3.96
CA SER A 16 5.46 -25.96 4.58
C SER A 16 6.11 -24.58 4.50
N VAL A 17 7.44 -24.49 4.35
CA VAL A 17 8.18 -23.21 4.29
C VAL A 17 8.26 -22.67 2.84
N HIS A 18 8.21 -23.56 1.84
CA HIS A 18 8.20 -23.16 0.42
C HIS A 18 6.80 -22.78 -0.09
N GLY A 19 5.74 -23.16 0.64
CA GLY A 19 4.35 -22.99 0.23
C GLY A 19 3.84 -21.55 0.15
N ASP A 20 4.50 -20.56 0.75
CA ASP A 20 3.95 -19.20 0.78
C ASP A 20 4.88 -18.10 0.27
N VAL A 21 6.10 -18.39 -0.21
CA VAL A 21 7.00 -17.36 -0.76
C VAL A 21 6.38 -16.66 -1.97
N ALA A 22 5.81 -17.41 -2.91
CA ALA A 22 5.15 -16.84 -4.09
C ALA A 22 3.91 -16.00 -3.72
N ARG A 23 3.17 -16.42 -2.68
CA ARG A 23 2.04 -15.65 -2.14
C ARG A 23 2.52 -14.37 -1.45
N CYS A 24 3.58 -14.45 -0.65
CA CYS A 24 4.21 -13.31 0.02
C CYS A 24 4.63 -12.25 -0.99
N VAL A 25 5.34 -12.65 -2.05
CA VAL A 25 5.77 -11.74 -3.11
C VAL A 25 4.56 -11.14 -3.81
N ARG A 26 3.55 -11.94 -4.18
CA ARG A 26 2.34 -11.43 -4.83
C ARG A 26 1.59 -10.42 -3.95
N ASP A 27 1.32 -10.76 -2.69
CA ASP A 27 0.58 -9.90 -1.77
C ASP A 27 1.36 -8.62 -1.45
N TYR A 28 2.70 -8.70 -1.39
CA TYR A 28 3.57 -7.52 -1.29
C TYR A 28 3.49 -6.64 -2.55
N ASN A 29 3.52 -7.24 -3.74
CA ASN A 29 3.45 -6.50 -5.01
C ASN A 29 2.12 -5.77 -5.16
N GLU A 30 1.03 -6.43 -4.81
CA GLU A 30 -0.28 -5.78 -4.77
C GLU A 30 -0.29 -4.65 -3.74
N ALA A 31 0.33 -4.81 -2.57
CA ALA A 31 0.44 -3.70 -1.60
C ALA A 31 1.21 -2.50 -2.16
N VAL A 32 2.34 -2.75 -2.83
CA VAL A 32 3.15 -1.68 -3.47
C VAL A 32 2.35 -1.00 -4.58
N LYS A 33 1.64 -1.76 -5.40
CA LYS A 33 0.75 -1.23 -6.43
C LYS A 33 -0.33 -0.33 -5.85
N GLU A 34 -0.96 -0.73 -4.74
CA GLU A 34 -1.97 0.10 -4.08
C GLU A 34 -1.37 1.35 -3.44
N ARG A 35 -0.14 1.29 -2.91
CA ARG A 35 0.60 2.49 -2.50
C ARG A 35 0.82 3.46 -3.67
N ASN A 36 1.25 2.93 -4.82
CA ASN A 36 1.41 3.73 -6.05
C ASN A 36 0.09 4.38 -6.48
N ASN A 37 -1.01 3.62 -6.46
CA ASN A 37 -2.36 4.11 -6.75
C ASN A 37 -2.79 5.21 -5.78
N ALA A 38 -2.46 5.07 -4.50
CA ALA A 38 -2.72 6.08 -3.48
C ALA A 38 -1.99 7.39 -3.79
N ASN A 39 -0.70 7.34 -4.15
CA ASN A 39 0.06 8.53 -4.52
C ASN A 39 -0.47 9.19 -5.79
N GLY A 40 -0.80 8.41 -6.82
CA GLY A 40 -1.42 8.96 -8.04
C GLY A 40 -2.75 9.67 -7.74
N SER A 41 -3.55 9.11 -6.84
CA SER A 41 -4.81 9.72 -6.37
C SER A 41 -4.55 10.99 -5.57
N TYR A 42 -3.54 10.99 -4.69
CA TYR A 42 -3.13 12.14 -3.90
C TYR A 42 -2.63 13.31 -4.77
N ILE A 43 -1.77 13.05 -5.75
CA ILE A 43 -1.31 14.05 -6.72
C ILE A 43 -2.50 14.65 -7.48
N THR A 44 -3.43 13.79 -7.91
CA THR A 44 -4.67 14.23 -8.58
C THR A 44 -5.50 15.15 -7.68
N ALA A 45 -5.65 14.81 -6.40
CA ALA A 45 -6.35 15.66 -5.43
C ALA A 45 -5.67 17.03 -5.27
N GLN A 46 -4.34 17.07 -5.18
CA GLN A 46 -3.56 18.31 -5.06
C GLN A 46 -3.70 19.18 -6.32
N ASN A 47 -3.73 18.57 -7.50
CA ASN A 47 -3.99 19.28 -8.75
C ASN A 47 -5.36 19.96 -8.77
N TYR A 48 -6.40 19.30 -8.26
CA TYR A 48 -7.72 19.92 -8.11
C TYR A 48 -7.71 21.08 -7.09
N LEU A 49 -7.01 20.96 -5.96
CA LEU A 49 -6.85 22.07 -5.01
C LEU A 49 -6.14 23.26 -5.64
N ARG A 50 -5.03 23.01 -6.35
CA ARG A 50 -4.27 24.05 -7.03
C ARG A 50 -5.15 24.80 -8.03
N ARG A 51 -5.87 24.07 -8.89
CA ARG A 51 -6.82 24.66 -9.84
C ARG A 51 -7.95 25.42 -9.15
N GLY A 52 -8.42 24.94 -8.01
CA GLY A 52 -9.43 25.62 -7.20
C GLY A 52 -8.92 26.97 -6.71
N LYS A 53 -7.68 27.03 -6.20
CA LYS A 53 -7.03 28.28 -5.73
C LYS A 53 -6.81 29.29 -6.86
N GLU A 54 -6.60 28.81 -8.08
CA GLU A 54 -6.42 29.64 -9.29
C GLU A 54 -7.74 30.09 -9.92
N SER A 55 -8.90 29.62 -9.41
CA SER A 55 -10.19 29.93 -9.99
C SER A 55 -10.83 31.17 -9.36
N ASP A 56 -11.11 32.19 -10.17
CA ASP A 56 -11.83 33.39 -9.73
C ASP A 56 -13.34 33.18 -9.54
N GLN A 57 -13.87 32.02 -9.92
CA GLN A 57 -15.30 31.72 -9.88
C GLN A 57 -15.65 30.84 -8.67
N ARG A 58 -16.42 31.39 -7.72
CA ARG A 58 -16.82 30.69 -6.49
C ARG A 58 -17.50 29.32 -6.73
N LYS A 59 -18.36 29.20 -7.76
CA LYS A 59 -19.01 27.92 -8.11
C LYS A 59 -18.00 26.88 -8.60
N THR A 60 -17.05 27.30 -9.43
CA THR A 60 -15.98 26.46 -9.97
C THR A 60 -15.00 26.05 -8.87
N HIS A 61 -14.67 26.97 -7.96
CA HIS A 61 -13.87 26.68 -6.77
C HIS A 61 -14.49 25.58 -5.92
N LYS A 62 -15.78 25.69 -5.60
CA LYS A 62 -16.51 24.67 -4.81
C LYS A 62 -16.48 23.30 -5.49
N ALA A 63 -16.77 23.23 -6.80
CA ALA A 63 -16.77 21.96 -7.53
C ALA A 63 -15.37 21.32 -7.62
N LEU A 64 -14.32 22.12 -7.80
CA LEU A 64 -12.94 21.62 -7.80
C LEU A 64 -12.52 21.13 -6.42
N TYR A 65 -12.98 21.78 -5.36
CA TYR A 65 -12.76 21.34 -4.00
C TYR A 65 -13.43 19.99 -3.69
N GLU A 66 -14.70 19.84 -4.07
CA GLU A 66 -15.44 18.58 -3.93
C GLU A 66 -14.74 17.44 -4.67
N LYS A 67 -14.26 17.67 -5.90
CA LYS A 67 -13.44 16.69 -6.63
C LYS A 67 -12.15 16.35 -5.91
N SER A 68 -11.46 17.33 -5.33
CA SER A 68 -10.27 17.04 -4.54
C SER A 68 -10.57 16.12 -3.36
N LEU A 69 -11.68 16.35 -2.65
CA LEU A 69 -12.12 15.51 -1.54
C LEU A 69 -12.40 14.07 -1.95
N GLU A 70 -13.03 13.87 -3.11
CA GLU A 70 -13.26 12.54 -3.67
C GLU A 70 -11.93 11.81 -3.88
N TRP A 71 -10.95 12.47 -4.49
CA TRP A 71 -9.62 11.87 -4.71
C TRP A 71 -8.82 11.64 -3.42
N ILE A 72 -8.98 12.48 -2.40
CA ILE A 72 -8.44 12.24 -1.05
C ILE A 72 -9.02 10.96 -0.45
N LYS A 73 -10.34 10.74 -0.57
CA LYS A 73 -11.00 9.51 -0.10
C LYS A 73 -10.50 8.28 -0.84
N VAL A 74 -10.33 8.37 -2.16
CA VAL A 74 -9.76 7.28 -2.98
C VAL A 74 -8.32 6.98 -2.57
N ALA A 75 -7.48 8.01 -2.38
CA ALA A 75 -6.11 7.84 -1.92
C ALA A 75 -6.06 7.10 -0.56
N MET A 76 -6.93 7.49 0.36
CA MET A 76 -7.04 6.85 1.68
C MET A 76 -7.51 5.39 1.60
N ALA A 77 -8.49 5.09 0.72
CA ALA A 77 -8.93 3.71 0.51
C ALA A 77 -7.80 2.81 0.00
N ASN A 78 -7.00 3.30 -0.96
CA ASN A 78 -5.86 2.59 -1.50
C ASN A 78 -4.77 2.36 -0.44
N ILE A 79 -4.51 3.35 0.44
CA ILE A 79 -3.62 3.17 1.59
C ILE A 79 -4.12 2.05 2.50
N ASN A 80 -5.38 2.09 2.91
CA ASN A 80 -5.94 1.08 3.81
C ASN A 80 -5.90 -0.33 3.21
N GLN A 81 -6.10 -0.44 1.89
CA GLN A 81 -5.97 -1.69 1.17
C GLN A 81 -4.52 -2.20 1.16
N ALA A 82 -3.55 -1.31 0.88
CA ALA A 82 -2.14 -1.65 0.94
C ALA A 82 -1.72 -2.13 2.34
N GLU A 83 -2.18 -1.46 3.40
CA GLU A 83 -1.89 -1.86 4.79
C GLU A 83 -2.46 -3.24 5.12
N LYS A 84 -3.69 -3.51 4.68
CA LYS A 84 -4.32 -4.83 4.84
C LYS A 84 -3.53 -5.93 4.12
N MET A 85 -2.97 -5.65 2.94
CA MET A 85 -2.13 -6.59 2.21
C MET A 85 -0.78 -6.82 2.92
N LEU A 86 -0.15 -5.77 3.42
CA LEU A 86 1.09 -5.88 4.21
C LEU A 86 0.89 -6.62 5.53
N ASP A 87 -0.27 -6.44 6.18
CA ASP A 87 -0.61 -7.18 7.40
C ASP A 87 -0.73 -8.69 7.13
N LYS A 88 -1.26 -9.09 5.96
CA LYS A 88 -1.25 -10.50 5.52
C LYS A 88 0.16 -11.03 5.33
N VAL A 89 1.04 -10.25 4.71
CA VAL A 89 2.46 -10.62 4.53
C VAL A 89 3.14 -10.81 5.90
N LYS A 90 2.85 -9.94 6.88
CA LYS A 90 3.39 -10.07 8.25
C LYS A 90 2.86 -11.31 8.98
N LYS A 91 1.54 -11.53 8.94
CA LYS A 91 0.88 -12.64 9.65
C LYS A 91 1.12 -14.00 9.00
N GLY A 92 1.36 -14.03 7.69
CA GLY A 92 1.65 -15.25 6.92
C GLY A 92 3.03 -15.85 7.19
N GLY A 93 3.85 -15.26 8.06
CA GLY A 93 5.18 -15.78 8.39
C GLY A 93 6.20 -15.62 7.26
N CYS A 94 6.01 -14.64 6.36
CA CYS A 94 6.93 -14.37 5.28
C CYS A 94 8.34 -14.05 5.83
N PRO A 95 9.42 -14.66 5.31
CA PRO A 95 10.77 -14.36 5.77
C PRO A 95 11.10 -12.88 5.55
N ALA A 96 11.66 -12.21 6.57
CA ALA A 96 11.99 -10.78 6.52
C ALA A 96 12.92 -10.43 5.33
N THR A 97 13.89 -11.29 5.05
CA THR A 97 14.81 -11.18 3.91
C THR A 97 14.10 -11.19 2.55
N LEU A 98 12.92 -11.80 2.46
CA LEU A 98 12.10 -11.84 1.26
C LEU A 98 11.29 -10.56 1.07
N VAL A 99 10.85 -9.95 2.18
CA VAL A 99 10.21 -8.64 2.18
C VAL A 99 11.21 -7.54 1.79
N GLU A 100 12.44 -7.65 2.29
CA GLU A 100 13.56 -6.75 1.92
C GLU A 100 13.95 -6.90 0.45
N ASN A 101 14.01 -8.13 -0.07
CA ASN A 101 14.34 -8.39 -1.48
C ASN A 101 13.16 -8.20 -2.45
N ALA A 102 11.90 -8.33 -2.02
CA ALA A 102 10.76 -7.98 -2.86
C ALA A 102 10.79 -6.49 -3.22
N GLY A 103 11.25 -5.63 -2.30
CA GLY A 103 11.51 -4.21 -2.58
C GLY A 103 12.54 -3.95 -3.67
N SER A 104 13.51 -4.86 -3.88
CA SER A 104 14.50 -4.75 -4.97
C SER A 104 14.04 -5.40 -6.29
N LEU A 105 13.13 -6.38 -6.22
CA LEU A 105 12.58 -7.10 -7.37
C LEU A 105 11.34 -6.46 -8.00
N THR A 106 10.67 -5.56 -7.29
CA THR A 106 9.35 -5.06 -7.67
C THR A 106 9.41 -3.59 -8.05
N GLN A 107 8.70 -3.29 -9.13
CA GLN A 107 8.83 -2.09 -9.95
C GLN A 107 9.07 -0.80 -9.15
N LYS A 108 10.23 -0.21 -9.44
CA LYS A 108 10.58 1.21 -9.37
C LYS A 108 9.38 2.13 -9.15
N ASN A 109 9.53 3.00 -8.14
CA ASN A 109 8.77 4.24 -7.89
C ASN A 109 7.79 4.25 -6.71
N PHE A 110 8.10 3.58 -5.60
CA PHE A 110 7.68 4.13 -4.31
C PHE A 110 8.89 4.49 -3.45
N THR A 111 9.19 5.79 -3.49
CA THR A 111 9.97 6.55 -2.53
C THR A 111 9.61 6.17 -1.10
N ASP A 112 10.61 5.73 -0.33
CA ASP A 112 10.75 5.75 1.13
C ASP A 112 9.46 5.65 1.98
N ASN A 113 9.40 4.67 2.90
CA ASN A 113 8.33 4.54 3.90
C ASN A 113 8.02 5.87 4.62
N ALA A 114 9.01 6.76 4.80
CA ALA A 114 8.79 8.10 5.36
C ALA A 114 7.85 8.99 4.51
N THR A 115 7.93 8.91 3.18
CA THR A 115 7.04 9.66 2.26
C THR A 115 5.61 9.13 2.34
N TYR A 116 5.46 7.82 2.51
CA TYR A 116 4.17 7.18 2.71
C TYR A 116 3.50 7.62 4.02
N ASP A 117 4.24 7.60 5.13
CA ASP A 117 3.71 7.97 6.45
C ASP A 117 3.31 9.44 6.51
N LEU A 118 4.09 10.33 5.88
CA LEU A 118 3.75 11.75 5.74
C LEU A 118 2.48 11.94 4.90
N MET A 119 2.37 11.25 3.77
CA MET A 119 1.17 11.31 2.91
C MET A 119 -0.07 10.81 3.65
N LYS A 120 0.05 9.69 4.39
CA LYS A 120 -1.05 9.15 5.18
C LYS A 120 -1.53 10.16 6.24
N LYS A 121 -0.60 10.72 7.02
CA LYS A 121 -0.93 11.73 8.05
C LYS A 121 -1.59 12.97 7.45
N ASP A 122 -1.10 13.46 6.31
CA ASP A 122 -1.70 14.60 5.62
C ASP A 122 -3.12 14.28 5.13
N LEU A 123 -3.35 13.10 4.56
CA LEU A 123 -4.69 12.64 4.14
C LEU A 123 -5.65 12.52 5.33
N GLU A 124 -5.20 11.94 6.45
CA GLU A 124 -5.98 11.81 7.69
C GLU A 124 -6.34 13.17 8.27
N MET A 125 -5.38 14.10 8.34
CA MET A 125 -5.61 15.48 8.77
C MET A 125 -6.59 16.20 7.85
N LYS A 126 -6.43 16.07 6.52
CA LYS A 126 -7.39 16.67 5.58
C LYS A 126 -8.78 16.12 5.83
N LEU A 127 -8.96 14.81 5.91
CA LEU A 127 -10.26 14.19 6.17
C LEU A 127 -10.88 14.60 7.51
N SER A 128 -10.08 14.84 8.55
CA SER A 128 -10.61 15.27 9.86
C SER A 128 -11.14 16.70 9.84
N LEU A 129 -10.58 17.58 9.01
CA LEU A 129 -11.07 18.95 8.80
C LEU A 129 -12.41 19.01 8.04
N PHE A 130 -12.90 17.88 7.53
CA PHE A 130 -14.17 17.75 6.80
C PHE A 130 -15.30 17.06 7.57
N LYS A 131 -15.05 16.67 8.82
CA LYS A 131 -16.08 16.15 9.74
C LYS A 131 -16.72 17.29 10.50
#